data_AF-A0A849GU51-F1
#
_entry.id   AF-A0A849GU51-F1
#
_cell.length_a   1.000
_cell.length_b   1.000
_cell.length_c   1.000
_cell.angle_alpha   90.00
_cell.angle_beta   90.00
_cell.angle_gamma   90.00
#
_symmetry.space_group_name_H-M   'P 1'
#
loop_
_entity.id
_entity.type
_entity.pdbx_description
1 polymer ?
#
loop_
_entity_poly.entity_id
_entity_poly.type
_entity_poly.pdbx_seq_one_letter_code
_entity_poly.pdbx_strand_id
1 'polypeptide(L)'
;MPASPSSAHARQAIALAIGLVGAIAANALGIPLPWMLGPMVIVLVVAVAGAPVIPPVTLRALVVPILGVMLGSGFHPGLFAHIADWALTLLILPV
;
A
#
# COMPACT_ATOMS: atom_id res chain seq x y z
N MET A 1 -7.51 27.58 4.50
CA MET A 1 -7.57 28.12 3.12
C MET A 1 -7.77 26.96 2.16
N PRO A 2 -8.93 26.82 1.49
CA PRO A 2 -9.11 25.78 0.49
C PRO A 2 -8.20 26.08 -0.71
N ALA A 3 -7.17 25.25 -0.89
CA ALA A 3 -6.20 25.40 -1.96
C ALA A 3 -6.85 25.07 -3.31
N SER A 4 -6.55 25.89 -4.33
CA SER A 4 -7.00 25.72 -5.72
C SER A 4 -6.92 24.25 -6.19
N PRO A 5 -7.92 23.75 -6.95
CA PRO A 5 -7.98 22.37 -7.46
C PRO A 5 -6.74 21.96 -8.28
N SER A 6 -5.98 22.91 -8.85
CA SER A 6 -4.72 22.61 -9.55
C SER A 6 -3.57 22.18 -8.62
N SER A 7 -3.60 22.59 -7.34
CA SER A 7 -2.53 22.29 -6.37
C SER A 7 -2.66 20.90 -5.71
N ALA A 8 -3.82 20.26 -5.83
CA ALA A 8 -4.07 18.92 -5.30
C ALA A 8 -3.38 17.86 -6.17
N HIS A 9 -3.48 17.99 -7.49
CA HIS A 9 -2.84 17.09 -8.44
C HIS A 9 -1.31 17.17 -8.37
N ALA A 10 -0.74 18.37 -8.20
CA ALA A 10 0.68 18.55 -7.99
C ALA A 10 1.18 17.83 -6.72
N ARG A 11 0.44 17.92 -5.61
CA ARG A 11 0.77 17.22 -4.35
C ARG A 11 0.63 15.69 -4.47
N GLN A 12 -0.37 15.22 -5.21
CA GLN A 12 -0.53 13.79 -5.50
C GLN A 12 0.63 13.26 -6.36
N ALA A 13 1.06 14.00 -7.38
CA ALA A 13 2.20 13.65 -8.20
C ALA A 13 3.49 13.59 -7.37
N ILE A 14 3.69 14.54 -6.46
CA ILE A 14 4.81 14.53 -5.51
C ILE A 14 4.76 13.28 -4.61
N ALA A 15 3.59 12.95 -4.05
CA ALA A 15 3.43 11.75 -3.22
C ALA A 15 3.73 10.46 -4.01
N LEU A 16 3.30 10.36 -5.27
CA LEU A 16 3.59 9.23 -6.15
C LEU A 16 5.08 9.14 -6.50
N ALA A 17 5.73 10.27 -6.81
CA ALA A 17 7.16 10.30 -7.10
C ALA A 17 8.00 9.88 -5.87
N ILE A 18 7.65 10.39 -4.68
CA ILE A 18 8.27 10.00 -3.41
C ILE A 18 8.10 8.49 -3.17
N GLY A 19 6.89 7.97 -3.34
CA GLY A 19 6.61 6.53 -3.22
C GLY A 19 7.45 5.69 -4.19
N LEU A 20 7.58 6.13 -5.45
CA LEU A 20 8.36 5.44 -6.47
C LEU A 20 9.86 5.42 -6.14
N VAL A 21 10.40 6.54 -5.65
CA VAL A 21 11.79 6.62 -5.17
C VAL A 21 12.01 5.65 -4.00
N GLY A 22 11.05 5.59 -3.06
CA GLY A 22 11.07 4.61 -1.97
C GLY A 22 11.04 3.15 -2.44
N ALA A 23 10.21 2.83 -3.44
CA ALA A 23 10.17 1.49 -4.02
C ALA A 23 11.49 1.09 -4.70
N ILE A 24 12.07 1.99 -5.50
CA ILE A 24 13.33 1.73 -6.22
C ILE A 24 14.47 1.56 -5.22
N ALA A 25 14.55 2.42 -4.19
CA ALA A 25 15.55 2.31 -3.13
C ALA A 25 15.42 0.98 -2.36
N ALA A 26 14.19 0.57 -2.00
CA ALA A 26 13.95 -0.70 -1.32
C ALA A 26 14.27 -1.91 -2.21
N ASN A 27 14.03 -1.81 -3.52
CA ASN A 27 14.39 -2.85 -4.49
C ASN A 27 15.90 -3.01 -4.60
N ALA A 28 16.66 -1.91 -4.58
CA ALA A 28 18.12 -1.94 -4.56
C ALA A 28 18.69 -2.52 -3.26
N LEU A 29 18.01 -2.34 -2.13
CA LEU A 29 18.41 -2.89 -0.82
C LEU A 29 18.06 -4.38 -0.62
N GLY A 30 17.31 -5.00 -1.55
CA GLY A 30 16.93 -6.41 -1.45
C GLY A 30 15.89 -6.72 -0.37
N ILE A 31 15.08 -5.73 0.04
CA ILE A 31 14.04 -5.91 1.06
C ILE A 31 12.92 -6.82 0.50
N PRO A 32 12.39 -7.79 1.27
CA PRO A 32 11.21 -8.55 0.84
C PRO A 32 10.02 -7.59 0.64
N LEU A 33 9.35 -7.67 -0.52
CA LEU A 33 8.26 -6.78 -0.92
C LEU A 33 8.66 -5.28 -1.05
N PRO A 34 9.65 -4.95 -1.91
CA PRO A 34 10.17 -3.59 -2.01
C PRO A 34 9.13 -2.59 -2.52
N TRP A 35 8.24 -3.05 -3.39
CA TRP A 35 7.15 -2.25 -3.97
C TRP A 35 6.04 -1.89 -2.98
N MET A 36 5.97 -2.56 -1.83
CA MET A 36 4.99 -2.23 -0.77
C MET A 36 5.68 -1.54 0.40
N LEU A 37 6.75 -2.14 0.93
CA LEU A 37 7.45 -1.61 2.10
C LEU A 37 8.22 -0.32 1.79
N GLY A 38 8.87 -0.23 0.64
CA GLY A 38 9.65 0.94 0.24
C GLY A 38 8.82 2.23 0.23
N PRO A 39 7.71 2.30 -0.53
CA PRO A 39 6.81 3.44 -0.52
C PRO A 39 6.22 3.73 0.86
N MET A 40 5.81 2.70 1.62
CA MET A 40 5.23 2.90 2.95
C MET A 40 6.21 3.57 3.90
N VAL A 41 7.46 3.10 3.95
CA VAL A 41 8.50 3.65 4.82
C VAL A 41 8.87 5.07 4.40
N ILE A 42 9.11 5.30 3.10
CA ILE A 42 9.52 6.63 2.63
C ILE A 42 8.40 7.65 2.76
N VAL A 43 7.15 7.28 2.44
CA VAL A 43 6.01 8.18 2.64
C VAL A 43 5.79 8.45 4.13
N LEU A 44 5.98 7.47 5.01
CA LEU A 44 5.92 7.68 6.46
C LEU A 44 6.99 8.69 6.91
N VAL A 45 8.25 8.51 6.51
CA VAL A 45 9.34 9.43 6.87
C VAL A 45 9.03 10.85 6.39
N VAL A 46 8.56 10.99 5.14
CA VAL A 46 8.24 12.30 4.56
C VAL A 46 6.99 12.93 5.20
N ALA A 47 5.99 12.14 5.58
CA ALA A 47 4.82 12.62 6.30
C ALA A 47 5.19 13.08 7.72
N VAL A 48 6.03 12.34 8.44
CA VAL A 48 6.55 12.71 9.76
C VAL A 48 7.41 13.98 9.68
N ALA A 49 8.16 14.15 8.58
CA ALA A 49 8.92 15.38 8.31
C ALA A 49 8.03 16.61 7.99
N GLY A 50 6.71 16.48 7.99
CA GLY A 50 5.77 17.59 7.83
C GLY A 50 5.46 17.97 6.38
N ALA A 51 5.84 17.13 5.40
CA ALA A 51 5.48 17.39 4.02
C ALA A 51 3.96 17.21 3.81
N PRO A 52 3.31 18.07 3.00
CA PRO A 52 1.87 17.99 2.73
C PRO A 52 1.56 16.86 1.74
N VAL A 53 1.67 15.61 2.22
CA VAL A 53 1.32 14.40 1.48
C VAL A 53 -0.20 14.23 1.54
N ILE A 54 -0.88 14.53 0.43
CA ILE A 54 -2.33 14.32 0.32
C ILE A 54 -2.56 12.97 -0.36
N PRO A 55 -3.21 12.01 0.32
CA PRO A 55 -3.50 10.72 -0.30
C PRO A 55 -4.47 10.88 -1.48
N PRO A 56 -4.20 10.24 -2.63
CA PRO A 56 -5.08 10.32 -3.80
C PRO A 56 -6.30 9.42 -3.62
N VAL A 57 -7.39 9.98 -3.08
CA VAL A 57 -8.64 9.25 -2.77
C VAL A 57 -9.25 8.59 -4.01
N THR A 58 -9.26 9.30 -5.15
CA THR A 58 -9.77 8.75 -6.43
C THR A 58 -8.96 7.55 -6.91
N LEU A 59 -7.63 7.59 -6.74
CA LEU A 59 -6.76 6.50 -7.15
C LEU A 59 -6.97 5.27 -6.26
N ARG A 60 -7.20 5.46 -4.95
CA ARG A 60 -7.55 4.38 -4.02
C ARG A 60 -8.84 3.67 -4.44
N ALA A 61 -9.84 4.40 -4.92
CA ALA A 61 -11.09 3.80 -5.38
C ALA A 61 -10.89 2.85 -6.58
N LEU A 62 -9.85 3.06 -7.39
CA LEU A 62 -9.48 2.15 -8.49
C LEU A 62 -8.57 1.01 -8.03
N VAL A 63 -7.58 1.30 -7.17
CA VAL A 63 -6.55 0.33 -6.75
C VAL A 63 -7.10 -0.71 -5.77
N VAL A 64 -8.00 -0.33 -4.85
CA VAL A 64 -8.56 -1.27 -3.85
C VAL A 64 -9.30 -2.44 -4.50
N PRO A 65 -10.19 -2.25 -5.50
CA PRO A 65 -10.78 -3.36 -6.24
C PRO A 65 -9.74 -4.24 -6.96
N ILE A 66 -8.71 -3.65 -7.58
CA ILE A 66 -7.64 -4.40 -8.26
C ILE A 66 -6.91 -5.30 -7.26
N LEU A 67 -6.53 -4.76 -6.10
CA LEU A 67 -5.91 -5.54 -5.03
C LEU A 67 -6.85 -6.64 -4.54
N GLY A 68 -8.15 -6.37 -4.43
CA GLY A 68 -9.16 -7.37 -4.09
C GLY A 68 -9.25 -8.52 -5.10
N VAL A 69 -9.19 -8.23 -6.40
CA VAL A 69 -9.16 -9.25 -7.46
C VAL A 69 -7.86 -10.05 -7.43
N MET A 70 -6.70 -9.39 -7.24
CA MET A 70 -5.42 -10.08 -7.15
C MET A 70 -5.39 -11.02 -5.94
N LEU A 71 -5.83 -10.56 -4.77
CA LEU A 71 -5.96 -11.39 -3.58
C LEU A 71 -6.98 -12.51 -3.79
N GLY A 72 -8.13 -12.20 -4.41
CA GLY A 72 -9.20 -13.12 -4.76
C GLY A 72 -8.79 -14.24 -5.72
N SER A 73 -7.93 -13.95 -6.70
CA SER A 73 -7.43 -14.95 -7.66
C SER A 73 -6.53 -16.01 -7.03
N GLY A 74 -5.98 -15.74 -5.84
CA GLY A 74 -5.23 -16.73 -5.06
C GLY A 74 -6.11 -17.73 -4.32
N PHE A 75 -7.42 -17.47 -4.20
CA PHE A 75 -8.36 -18.40 -3.59
C PHE A 75 -8.67 -19.54 -4.57
N HIS A 76 -8.09 -20.70 -4.29
CA HIS A 76 -8.35 -21.93 -5.02
C HIS A 76 -8.88 -23.01 -4.05
N PRO A 77 -9.52 -24.09 -4.55
CA PRO A 77 -10.14 -25.12 -3.71
C PRO A 77 -9.20 -25.75 -2.66
N GLY A 78 -7.91 -25.87 -2.96
CA GLY A 78 -6.91 -26.41 -2.03
C GLY A 78 -6.64 -25.51 -0.82
N LEU A 79 -6.99 -24.22 -0.87
CA LEU A 79 -6.94 -23.32 0.28
C LEU A 79 -7.92 -23.76 1.38
N PHE A 80 -9.10 -24.26 1.00
CA PHE A 80 -10.11 -24.75 1.94
C PHE A 80 -9.66 -26.00 2.70
N ALA A 81 -8.80 -26.82 2.10
CA ALA A 81 -8.20 -27.96 2.78
C ALA A 81 -7.29 -27.52 3.94
N HIS A 82 -6.63 -26.36 3.80
CA HIS A 82 -5.71 -25.80 4.81
C HIS A 82 -6.41 -24.85 5.80
N ILE A 83 -7.67 -24.48 5.56
CA ILE A 83 -8.46 -23.66 6.50
C ILE A 83 -8.61 -24.36 7.85
N ALA A 84 -8.73 -25.69 7.87
CA ALA A 84 -8.78 -26.46 9.12
C ALA A 84 -7.45 -26.36 9.90
N ASP A 85 -6.32 -26.36 9.20
CA ASP A 85 -4.99 -26.23 9.81
C ASP A 85 -4.75 -24.80 10.34
N TRP A 86 -5.25 -23.78 9.64
CA TRP A 86 -5.15 -22.39 10.06
C TRP A 86 -6.21 -21.93 11.05
N ALA A 87 -7.28 -22.72 11.26
CA ALA A 87 -8.31 -22.39 12.23
C ALA A 87 -7.73 -22.18 13.62
N LEU A 88 -6.72 -22.98 14.01
CA LEU A 88 -6.02 -22.84 15.28
C LEU A 88 -5.22 -21.52 15.37
N THR A 89 -4.49 -21.16 14.31
CA THR A 89 -3.73 -19.88 14.24
C THR A 89 -4.65 -18.66 14.22
N LEU A 90 -5.80 -18.76 13.54
CA LEU A 90 -6.83 -17.72 13.52
C LEU A 90 -7.52 -17.56 14.87
N LEU A 91 -7.74 -18.65 15.61
CA LEU A 91 -8.33 -18.62 16.95
C LEU A 91 -7.38 -17.99 17.99
N ILE A 92 -6.07 -18.17 17.81
CA ILE A 92 -5.03 -17.62 18.69
C ILE A 92 -4.69 -16.16 18.38
N LEU A 93 -5.04 -15.66 17.18
CA LEU A 93 -4.77 -14.27 16.82
C LEU A 93 -5.55 -13.34 17.77
N PRO A 94 -4.88 -12.48 18.57
CA PRO A 94 -5.58 -11.52 19.39
C PRO A 94 -6.24 -10.48 18.47
N VAL A 95 -7.57 -10.33 18.61
CA VAL A 95 -8.40 -9.33 17.91
C VAL A 95 -8.03 -7.91 18.35
#